data_AF-A0A4Y5YJY7-F1
#
_entry.id   AF-A0A4Y5YJY7-F1
#
_cell.length_a   1.000
_cell.length_b   1.000
_cell.length_c   1.000
_cell.angle_alpha   90.00
_cell.angle_beta   90.00
_cell.angle_gamma   90.00
#
_symmetry.space_group_name_H-M   'P 1'
#
loop_
_entity.id
_entity.type
_entity.pdbx_description
1 polymer ?
#
loop_
_entity_poly.entity_id
_entity_poly.type
_entity_poly.pdbx_seq_one_letter_code
_entity_poly.pdbx_strand_id
1 'polypeptide(L)'
;MLTPITRISTSLFIVLLTFPSKLLIAGELTDLITKEPNQHTQLTNDNASSLPPQHASDHLGKVIIVPEKPRSGLEYKSDDIYLKPSLKNQITKQTNNRSSRSTIANDPSCRWLDNRLKHLQKKLRQTKNNQFSHYQDEIDIRKREFTCLKCASTGPTDVDRSICQPKR
;
A
#
# COMPACT_ATOMS: atom_id res chain seq x y z
N MET A 1 -52.56 24.46 29.52
CA MET A 1 -52.20 25.88 29.26
C MET A 1 -50.92 26.22 30.02
N LEU A 2 -50.17 27.17 29.48
CA LEU A 2 -48.71 27.35 29.52
C LEU A 2 -48.10 27.86 30.86
N THR A 3 -46.87 27.39 31.15
CA THR A 3 -45.63 28.06 31.68
C THR A 3 -45.72 29.07 32.85
N PRO A 4 -44.76 29.13 33.81
CA PRO A 4 -43.37 29.51 33.50
C PRO A 4 -42.26 28.97 34.43
N ILE A 5 -41.25 28.30 33.89
CA ILE A 5 -39.93 28.13 34.55
C ILE A 5 -38.84 28.22 33.49
N THR A 6 -38.43 29.44 33.15
CA THR A 6 -37.25 29.73 32.33
C THR A 6 -36.38 30.75 33.05
N ARG A 7 -35.63 30.34 34.09
CA ARG A 7 -34.63 31.21 34.77
C ARG A 7 -33.49 30.49 35.50
N ILE A 8 -33.09 29.27 35.11
CA ILE A 8 -31.96 28.58 35.78
C ILE A 8 -30.84 28.12 34.82
N SER A 9 -30.98 28.30 33.51
CA SER A 9 -30.03 27.72 32.54
C SER A 9 -28.78 28.58 32.24
N THR A 10 -28.72 29.84 32.65
CA THR A 10 -27.67 30.77 32.16
C THR A 10 -26.44 30.90 33.07
N SER A 11 -26.34 30.17 34.18
CA SER A 11 -25.21 30.32 35.11
C SER A 11 -24.11 29.27 34.98
N LEU A 12 -24.29 28.24 34.14
CA LEU A 12 -23.31 27.14 33.97
C LEU A 12 -22.37 27.33 32.77
N PHE A 13 -22.56 28.39 31.98
CA PHE A 13 -21.73 28.69 30.80
C PHE A 13 -20.54 29.63 31.07
N ILE A 14 -20.39 30.17 32.28
CA ILE A 14 -19.35 31.19 32.56
C ILE A 14 -18.09 30.60 33.23
N VAL A 15 -18.08 29.33 33.66
CA VAL A 15 -16.94 28.75 34.41
C VAL A 15 -15.99 27.92 33.52
N LEU A 16 -16.26 27.79 32.21
CA LEU A 16 -15.41 27.01 31.28
C LEU A 16 -14.42 27.84 30.45
N LEU A 17 -14.25 29.14 30.74
CA LEU A 17 -13.35 30.04 30.01
C LEU A 17 -12.08 30.47 30.77
N THR A 18 -11.70 29.76 31.84
CA THR A 18 -10.45 30.03 32.57
C THR A 18 -9.57 28.79 32.73
N PHE A 19 -9.30 28.11 31.62
CA PHE A 19 -8.09 27.28 31.53
C PHE A 19 -7.02 28.10 30.80
N PRO A 20 -5.92 28.50 31.47
CA PRO A 20 -4.78 29.03 30.76
C PRO A 20 -4.21 27.89 29.94
N SER A 21 -4.33 27.99 28.62
CA SER A 21 -3.57 27.16 27.70
C SER A 21 -2.10 27.45 27.96
N LYS A 22 -1.45 26.65 28.81
CA LYS A 22 0.00 26.56 28.79
C LYS A 22 0.34 25.92 27.45
N LEU A 23 0.57 26.79 26.48
CA LEU A 23 1.22 26.48 25.21
C LEU A 23 2.58 25.90 25.58
N LEU A 24 2.69 24.57 25.60
CA LEU A 24 3.96 23.87 25.58
C LEU A 24 4.51 24.06 24.17
N ILE A 25 5.10 25.23 23.92
CA ILE A 25 5.94 25.46 22.76
C ILE A 25 7.18 24.61 23.02
N ALA A 26 7.27 23.49 22.30
CA ALA A 26 8.48 22.68 22.23
C ALA A 26 9.62 23.58 21.70
N GLY A 27 10.51 24.00 22.59
CA GLY A 27 11.69 24.81 22.24
C GLY A 27 12.73 24.09 21.38
N GLU A 28 12.55 22.79 21.11
CA GLU A 28 13.48 22.02 20.27
C GLU A 28 13.31 22.25 18.76
N LEU A 29 12.20 22.84 18.31
CA LEU A 29 12.01 23.11 16.87
C LEU A 29 12.74 24.37 16.39
N THR A 30 13.04 25.32 17.28
CA THR A 30 13.73 26.57 16.91
C THR A 30 15.24 26.39 16.73
N ASP A 31 15.86 25.40 17.38
CA ASP A 31 17.28 25.10 17.16
C ASP A 31 17.55 24.42 15.81
N LEU A 32 16.53 23.87 15.16
CA LEU A 32 16.62 23.35 13.78
C LEU A 32 16.35 24.40 12.69
N ILE A 33 15.83 25.58 13.04
CA ILE A 33 15.40 26.60 12.06
C ILE A 33 16.50 27.65 11.80
N THR A 34 17.52 27.76 12.65
CA THR A 34 18.58 28.78 12.51
C THR A 34 19.75 28.37 11.60
N LYS A 35 19.52 27.46 10.64
CA LYS A 35 20.53 27.15 9.62
C LYS A 35 19.96 27.26 8.21
N GLU A 36 19.99 28.47 7.68
CA GLU A 36 19.96 28.76 6.25
C GLU A 36 20.89 29.95 5.96
N PRO A 37 21.38 30.15 4.72
CA PRO A 37 21.81 29.22 3.69
C PRO A 37 23.25 29.57 3.21
N ASN A 38 23.77 28.83 2.23
CA ASN A 38 25.04 29.06 1.49
C ASN A 38 26.30 28.38 2.02
N GLN A 39 26.34 27.07 1.85
CA GLN A 39 27.34 26.51 0.94
C GLN A 39 26.67 25.36 0.22
N HIS A 40 26.43 25.52 -1.09
CA HIS A 40 26.20 24.36 -1.93
C HIS A 40 27.47 23.52 -1.88
N THR A 41 27.56 22.61 -0.92
CA THR A 41 28.47 21.48 -1.03
C THR A 41 27.95 20.70 -2.22
N GLN A 42 28.64 20.85 -3.34
CA GLN A 42 28.44 19.98 -4.49
C GLN A 42 28.57 18.56 -3.96
N LEU A 43 27.45 17.85 -3.87
CA LEU A 43 27.40 16.44 -3.49
C LEU A 43 27.97 15.66 -4.67
N THR A 44 29.29 15.61 -4.74
CA THR A 44 30.01 14.74 -5.66
C THR A 44 30.28 13.40 -4.99
N ASN A 45 30.10 12.31 -5.73
CA ASN A 45 30.43 10.95 -5.30
C ASN A 45 31.96 10.70 -5.20
N ASP A 46 32.80 11.70 -5.48
CA ASP A 46 34.26 11.57 -5.49
C ASP A 46 34.86 11.19 -4.12
N ASN A 47 34.10 11.34 -3.02
CA ASN A 47 34.53 10.95 -1.66
C ASN A 47 33.75 9.74 -1.08
N ALA A 48 33.18 8.87 -1.91
CA ALA A 48 32.53 7.64 -1.43
C ALA A 48 33.49 6.70 -0.66
N SER A 49 34.80 6.91 -0.80
CA SER A 49 35.88 6.14 -0.18
C SER A 49 36.07 6.40 1.33
N SER A 50 35.54 7.51 1.87
CA SER A 50 35.74 7.86 3.29
C SER A 50 34.63 7.37 4.22
N LEU A 51 33.63 6.65 3.70
CA LEU A 51 32.56 6.09 4.51
C LEU A 51 32.99 4.73 5.06
N PRO A 52 32.66 4.40 6.33
CA PRO A 52 32.91 3.07 6.86
C PRO A 52 32.21 2.03 5.98
N PRO A 53 32.83 0.86 5.71
CA PRO A 53 32.24 -0.18 4.88
C PRO A 53 30.88 -0.58 5.42
N GLN A 54 29.82 -0.25 4.69
CA GLN A 54 28.47 -0.71 5.03
C GLN A 54 28.27 -2.09 4.40
N HIS A 55 28.04 -3.09 5.24
CA HIS A 55 27.72 -4.44 4.80
C HIS A 55 26.20 -4.65 4.90
N ALA A 56 25.60 -5.15 3.83
CA ALA A 56 24.22 -5.65 3.88
C ALA A 56 24.26 -7.13 4.27
N SER A 57 23.36 -7.56 5.16
CA SER A 57 23.22 -8.97 5.54
C SER A 57 21.83 -9.50 5.17
N ASP A 58 21.75 -10.81 4.91
CA ASP A 58 20.48 -11.50 4.70
C ASP A 58 19.71 -11.74 6.02
N HIS A 59 18.52 -12.34 5.90
CA HIS A 59 17.65 -12.71 7.03
C HIS A 59 18.27 -13.74 8.00
N LEU A 60 19.39 -14.37 7.63
CA LEU A 60 20.15 -15.30 8.45
C LEU A 60 21.43 -14.66 9.02
N GLY A 61 21.63 -13.36 8.79
CA GLY A 61 22.81 -12.61 9.24
C GLY A 61 24.05 -12.81 8.36
N LYS A 62 23.91 -13.44 7.19
CA LYS A 62 25.02 -13.65 6.24
C LYS A 62 25.27 -12.40 5.41
N VAL A 63 26.50 -11.94 5.36
CA VAL A 63 26.89 -10.75 4.59
C VAL A 63 26.71 -10.99 3.08
N ILE A 64 26.06 -10.05 2.41
CA ILE A 64 25.87 -9.99 0.96
C ILE A 64 27.13 -9.36 0.37
N ILE A 65 27.83 -10.13 -0.49
CA ILE A 65 29.05 -9.68 -1.17
C ILE A 65 28.62 -8.88 -2.40
N VAL A 66 28.84 -7.57 -2.38
CA VAL A 66 28.69 -6.73 -3.57
C VAL A 66 29.96 -6.90 -4.43
N PRO A 67 29.84 -7.21 -5.74
CA PRO A 67 31.01 -7.32 -6.61
C PRO A 67 31.79 -6.00 -6.63
N GLU A 68 33.07 -6.03 -6.29
CA GLU A 68 33.94 -4.84 -6.23
C GLU A 68 34.17 -4.19 -7.60
N LYS A 69 33.95 -4.95 -8.69
CA LYS A 69 34.17 -4.47 -10.06
C LYS A 69 32.86 -3.93 -10.63
N PRO A 70 32.81 -2.65 -11.07
CA PRO A 70 31.67 -2.13 -11.80
C PRO A 70 31.57 -2.88 -13.14
N ARG A 71 30.42 -3.52 -13.38
CA ARG A 71 30.11 -4.22 -14.64
C ARG A 71 29.05 -3.45 -15.41
N SER A 72 29.16 -3.45 -16.75
CA SER A 72 28.16 -2.83 -17.62
C SER A 72 26.79 -3.48 -17.41
N GLY A 73 25.73 -2.66 -17.36
CA GLY A 73 24.35 -3.16 -17.18
C GLY A 73 23.89 -4.12 -18.29
N LEU A 74 24.50 -4.04 -19.48
CA LEU A 74 24.25 -4.97 -20.59
C LEU A 74 24.92 -6.34 -20.42
N GLU A 75 25.93 -6.46 -19.55
CA GLU A 75 26.67 -7.70 -19.29
C GLU A 75 26.20 -8.42 -18.02
N TYR A 76 25.10 -7.96 -17.41
CA TYR A 76 24.53 -8.63 -16.26
C TYR A 76 24.00 -10.01 -16.66
N LYS A 77 24.74 -11.06 -16.28
CA LYS A 77 24.27 -12.44 -16.20
C LYS A 77 23.91 -12.69 -14.74
N SER A 78 22.65 -13.02 -14.48
CA SER A 78 22.25 -13.61 -13.21
C SER A 78 22.90 -14.99 -13.11
N ASP A 79 23.39 -15.36 -11.92
CA ASP A 79 23.81 -16.73 -11.68
C ASP A 79 22.63 -17.66 -11.97
N ASP A 80 22.89 -18.75 -12.71
CA ASP A 80 21.90 -19.76 -12.98
C ASP A 80 21.55 -20.46 -11.67
N ILE A 81 20.53 -19.96 -10.97
CA ILE A 81 19.94 -20.64 -9.83
C ILE A 81 19.42 -21.96 -10.39
N TYR A 82 20.11 -23.06 -10.08
CA TYR A 82 19.69 -24.42 -10.41
C TYR A 82 18.40 -24.73 -9.65
N LEU A 83 17.27 -24.26 -10.20
CA LEU A 83 15.94 -24.62 -9.73
C LEU A 83 15.75 -26.09 -10.07
N LYS A 84 15.77 -26.97 -9.06
CA LYS A 84 15.33 -28.36 -9.23
C LYS A 84 13.99 -28.33 -9.98
N PRO A 85 13.83 -29.05 -11.10
CA PRO A 85 12.59 -29.06 -11.84
C PRO A 85 11.48 -29.55 -10.90
N SER A 86 10.55 -28.64 -10.56
CA SER A 86 9.35 -28.99 -9.84
C SER A 86 8.62 -30.04 -10.67
N LEU A 87 8.37 -31.21 -10.09
CA LEU A 87 7.59 -32.27 -10.70
C LEU A 87 6.32 -31.67 -11.28
N LYS A 88 6.20 -31.74 -12.62
CA LYS A 88 5.05 -31.25 -13.37
C LYS A 88 3.87 -32.14 -13.03
N ASN A 89 3.14 -31.78 -11.98
CA ASN A 89 1.85 -32.40 -11.70
C ASN A 89 0.97 -32.17 -12.93
N GLN A 90 0.58 -33.27 -13.58
CA GLN A 90 -0.34 -33.24 -14.70
C GLN A 90 -1.62 -32.55 -14.21
N ILE A 91 -1.90 -31.37 -14.74
CA ILE A 91 -3.16 -30.69 -14.50
C ILE A 91 -4.20 -31.51 -15.28
N THR A 92 -4.87 -32.42 -14.58
CA THR A 92 -6.09 -33.06 -15.07
C THR A 92 -7.04 -31.91 -15.42
N LYS A 93 -7.43 -31.80 -16.69
CA LYS A 93 -8.41 -30.81 -17.15
C LYS A 93 -9.69 -31.03 -16.36
N GLN A 94 -9.87 -30.24 -15.31
CA GLN A 94 -11.12 -30.16 -14.60
C GLN A 94 -12.07 -29.41 -15.52
N THR A 95 -12.92 -30.16 -16.21
CA THR A 95 -14.08 -29.62 -16.92
C THR A 95 -14.98 -29.00 -15.87
N ASN A 96 -14.78 -27.71 -15.62
CA ASN A 96 -15.59 -26.96 -14.69
C ASN A 96 -17.01 -26.89 -15.26
N ASN A 97 -17.89 -27.78 -14.79
CA ASN A 97 -19.33 -27.55 -14.84
C ASN A 97 -19.57 -26.19 -14.18
N ARG A 98 -19.78 -25.16 -15.00
CA ARG A 98 -20.14 -23.82 -14.57
C ARG A 98 -21.51 -23.91 -13.90
N SER A 99 -21.49 -24.16 -12.59
CA SER A 99 -22.51 -23.63 -11.68
C SER A 99 -22.76 -22.18 -12.08
N SER A 100 -24.04 -21.80 -12.13
CA SER A 100 -24.64 -20.52 -12.50
C SER A 100 -24.06 -19.31 -11.76
N ARG A 101 -22.77 -19.07 -11.98
CA ARG A 101 -22.01 -17.96 -11.44
C ARG A 101 -22.09 -16.85 -12.47
N SER A 102 -22.52 -15.67 -12.02
CA SER A 102 -22.49 -14.39 -12.74
C SER A 102 -21.48 -14.42 -13.87
N THR A 103 -21.94 -14.29 -15.11
CA THR A 103 -21.13 -14.39 -16.32
C THR A 103 -20.04 -13.31 -16.27
N ILE A 104 -18.85 -13.65 -15.77
CA ILE A 104 -17.71 -12.74 -15.77
C ILE A 104 -17.22 -12.65 -17.22
N ALA A 105 -16.97 -11.45 -17.68
CA ALA A 105 -16.45 -11.20 -19.01
C ALA A 105 -15.18 -12.02 -19.28
N ASN A 106 -15.00 -12.47 -20.53
CA ASN A 106 -13.85 -13.30 -20.93
C ASN A 106 -12.58 -12.47 -21.12
N ASP A 107 -12.12 -11.79 -20.07
CA ASP A 107 -10.93 -10.96 -20.06
C ASP A 107 -9.99 -11.36 -18.91
N PRO A 108 -8.66 -11.42 -19.11
CA PRO A 108 -7.71 -11.79 -18.06
C PRO A 108 -7.78 -10.85 -16.85
N SER A 109 -7.99 -9.55 -17.08
CA SER A 109 -8.07 -8.54 -16.02
C SER A 109 -9.28 -8.82 -15.13
N CYS A 110 -10.45 -9.06 -15.73
CA CYS A 110 -11.67 -9.38 -14.99
C CYS A 110 -11.58 -10.69 -14.21
N ARG A 111 -10.93 -11.72 -14.78
CA ARG A 111 -10.70 -12.99 -14.07
C ARG A 111 -9.76 -12.83 -12.88
N TRP A 112 -8.69 -12.04 -13.03
CA TRP A 112 -7.79 -11.75 -11.91
C TRP A 112 -8.54 -11.00 -10.80
N LEU A 113 -9.33 -10.01 -11.17
CA LEU A 113 -10.00 -9.13 -10.23
C LEU A 113 -11.08 -9.85 -9.42
N ASP A 114 -11.87 -10.70 -10.06
CA ASP A 114 -12.84 -11.58 -9.41
C ASP A 114 -12.16 -12.53 -8.41
N ASN A 115 -11.05 -13.16 -8.82
CA ASN A 115 -10.27 -14.03 -7.93
C ASN A 115 -9.68 -13.25 -6.74
N ARG A 116 -9.17 -12.03 -6.98
CA ARG A 116 -8.63 -11.17 -5.93
C ARG A 116 -9.71 -10.76 -4.94
N LEU A 117 -10.88 -10.33 -5.43
CA LEU A 117 -12.02 -9.98 -4.57
C LEU A 117 -12.46 -11.16 -3.69
N LYS A 118 -12.56 -12.37 -4.26
CA LYS A 118 -12.87 -13.58 -3.49
C LYS A 118 -11.81 -13.88 -2.44
N HIS A 119 -10.53 -13.71 -2.79
CA HIS A 119 -9.43 -13.90 -1.84
C HIS A 119 -9.52 -12.92 -0.68
N LEU A 120 -9.70 -11.63 -0.97
CA LEU A 120 -9.80 -10.57 0.04
C LEU A 120 -11.01 -10.78 0.95
N GLN A 121 -12.18 -11.12 0.38
CA GLN A 121 -13.37 -11.45 1.16
C GLN A 121 -13.16 -12.67 2.07
N LYS A 122 -12.46 -13.70 1.59
CA LYS A 122 -12.12 -14.87 2.41
C LYS A 122 -11.19 -14.48 3.56
N LYS A 123 -10.16 -13.66 3.30
CA LYS A 123 -9.23 -13.15 4.32
C LYS A 123 -9.94 -12.29 5.36
N LEU A 124 -10.86 -11.43 4.93
CA LEU A 124 -11.67 -10.62 5.82
C LEU A 124 -12.51 -11.48 6.78
N ARG A 125 -13.17 -12.53 6.27
CA ARG A 125 -13.97 -13.46 7.09
C ARG A 125 -13.12 -14.31 8.04
N GLN A 126 -11.92 -14.69 7.63
CA GLN A 126 -11.05 -15.55 8.41
C GLN A 126 -10.43 -14.84 9.61
N THR A 127 -10.38 -13.52 9.59
CA THR A 127 -9.67 -12.77 10.62
C THR A 127 -10.62 -12.10 11.58
N LYS A 128 -10.61 -12.57 12.83
CA LYS A 128 -11.55 -12.19 13.90
C LYS A 128 -11.19 -10.89 14.62
N ASN A 129 -9.99 -10.35 14.38
CA ASN A 129 -9.50 -9.14 15.04
C ASN A 129 -9.52 -7.95 14.08
N ASN A 130 -9.89 -6.79 14.61
CA ASN A 130 -10.19 -5.51 13.97
C ASN A 130 -9.03 -4.85 13.17
N GLN A 131 -8.05 -5.63 12.72
CA GLN A 131 -6.76 -5.18 12.18
C GLN A 131 -6.75 -5.07 10.63
N PHE A 132 -7.91 -5.07 9.97
CA PHE A 132 -8.03 -5.23 8.51
C PHE A 132 -8.68 -4.06 7.77
N SER A 133 -8.36 -2.82 8.16
CA SER A 133 -8.67 -1.66 7.32
C SER A 133 -8.16 -1.87 5.89
N HIS A 134 -6.91 -2.32 5.73
CA HIS A 134 -6.30 -2.43 4.41
C HIS A 134 -6.99 -3.44 3.47
N TYR A 135 -7.54 -4.57 3.97
CA TYR A 135 -8.27 -5.49 3.10
C TYR A 135 -9.61 -4.91 2.69
N GLN A 136 -10.27 -4.16 3.57
CA GLN A 136 -11.51 -3.49 3.25
C GLN A 136 -11.27 -2.37 2.22
N ASP A 137 -10.24 -1.55 2.42
CA ASP A 137 -9.82 -0.52 1.47
C ASP A 137 -9.48 -1.12 0.09
N GLU A 138 -8.74 -2.23 0.08
CA GLU A 138 -8.42 -2.93 -1.16
C GLU A 138 -9.67 -3.51 -1.83
N ILE A 139 -10.59 -4.09 -1.06
CA ILE A 139 -11.88 -4.57 -1.60
C ILE A 139 -12.62 -3.42 -2.27
N ASP A 140 -12.67 -2.25 -1.66
CA ASP A 140 -13.46 -1.13 -2.16
C ASP A 140 -12.83 -0.49 -3.40
N ILE A 141 -11.50 -0.42 -3.48
CA ILE A 141 -10.79 -0.02 -4.70
C ILE A 141 -11.05 -1.05 -5.81
N ARG A 142 -10.89 -2.35 -5.52
CA ARG A 142 -11.04 -3.40 -6.53
C ARG A 142 -12.47 -3.59 -6.98
N LYS A 143 -13.47 -3.41 -6.11
CA LYS A 143 -14.88 -3.40 -6.54
C LYS A 143 -15.16 -2.27 -7.53
N ARG A 144 -14.61 -1.08 -7.28
CA ARG A 144 -14.74 0.04 -8.23
C ARG A 144 -14.10 -0.26 -9.57
N GLU A 145 -12.89 -0.83 -9.56
CA GLU A 145 -12.19 -1.28 -10.77
C GLU A 145 -13.01 -2.36 -11.53
N PHE A 146 -13.62 -3.30 -10.82
CA PHE A 146 -14.47 -4.35 -11.41
C PHE A 146 -15.64 -3.78 -12.19
N THR A 147 -16.32 -2.80 -11.60
CA THR A 147 -17.48 -2.13 -12.20
C THR A 147 -17.05 -1.25 -13.37
N CYS A 148 -15.96 -0.50 -13.21
CA CYS A 148 -15.44 0.39 -14.25
C CYS A 148 -15.04 -0.41 -15.52
N LEU A 149 -14.38 -1.57 -15.33
CA LEU A 149 -14.02 -2.49 -16.42
C LEU A 149 -15.21 -3.32 -16.93
N LYS A 150 -16.44 -3.11 -16.45
CA LYS A 150 -17.66 -3.82 -16.88
C LYS A 150 -17.52 -5.34 -16.81
N CYS A 151 -16.80 -5.82 -15.80
CA CYS A 151 -16.44 -7.24 -15.68
C CYS A 151 -17.63 -8.18 -15.42
N ALA A 152 -18.77 -7.65 -14.98
CA ALA A 152 -20.01 -8.40 -14.79
C ALA A 152 -20.83 -8.61 -16.08
N SER A 153 -20.44 -7.97 -17.19
CA SER A 153 -21.19 -7.99 -18.44
C SER A 153 -20.26 -8.24 -19.63
N THR A 154 -20.00 -7.22 -20.45
CA THR A 154 -19.32 -7.33 -21.74
C THR A 154 -17.80 -7.40 -21.61
N GLY A 155 -17.25 -6.86 -20.52
CA GLY A 155 -15.80 -6.70 -20.32
C GLY A 155 -15.25 -5.36 -20.78
N PRO A 156 -13.97 -5.09 -20.51
CA PRO A 156 -13.39 -3.78 -20.72
C PRO A 156 -13.02 -3.53 -22.19
N THR A 157 -13.38 -2.35 -22.69
CA THR A 157 -12.84 -1.80 -23.94
C THR A 157 -11.44 -1.22 -23.73
N ASP A 158 -10.71 -0.92 -24.81
CA ASP A 158 -9.37 -0.33 -24.71
C ASP A 158 -9.38 1.03 -23.98
N VAL A 159 -10.44 1.82 -24.21
CA VAL A 159 -10.66 3.08 -23.49
C VAL A 159 -10.91 2.82 -22.00
N ASP A 160 -11.77 1.86 -21.67
CA ASP A 160 -12.03 1.49 -20.27
C ASP A 160 -10.74 1.05 -19.56
N ARG A 161 -9.85 0.30 -20.23
CA ARG A 161 -8.55 -0.09 -19.64
C ARG A 161 -7.68 1.12 -19.29
N SER A 162 -7.66 2.13 -20.16
CA SER A 162 -6.85 3.33 -19.95
C SER A 162 -7.35 4.21 -18.79
N ILE A 163 -8.66 4.20 -18.54
CA ILE A 163 -9.30 5.06 -17.53
C ILE A 163 -9.41 4.34 -16.18
N CYS A 164 -9.79 3.06 -16.21
CA CYS A 164 -10.21 2.33 -15.02
C CYS A 164 -9.07 1.65 -14.26
N GLN A 165 -7.91 1.47 -14.89
CA GLN A 165 -6.77 0.90 -14.18
C GLN A 165 -6.17 1.95 -13.23
N PRO A 166 -6.03 1.64 -11.93
CA PRO A 166 -5.38 2.57 -11.01
C PRO A 166 -3.94 2.80 -11.47
N LYS A 167 -3.55 4.07 -11.61
CA LYS A 167 -2.13 4.44 -11.80
C LYS A 167 -1.37 3.93 -10.59
N ARG A 168 -0.48 2.97 -10.81
CA ARG A 168 0.37 2.37 -9.79
C ARG A 168 1.69 3.11 -9.69
#